data_AF-A0A946UJI1-F1
#
_entry.id   AF-A0A946UJI1-F1
#
_cell.length_a   1.000
_cell.length_b   1.000
_cell.length_c   1.000
_cell.angle_alpha   90.00
_cell.angle_beta   90.00
_cell.angle_gamma   90.00
#
_symmetry.space_group_name_H-M   'P 1'
#
loop_
_entity.id
_entity.type
_entity.pdbx_description
1 polymer ?
#
loop_
_entity_poly.entity_id
_entity_poly.type
_entity_poly.pdbx_seq_one_letter_code
_entity_poly.pdbx_strand_id
1 'polypeptide(L)'
;MKIAIVGSGIAGNTAAWLLRDQHDITVFESADYVGGHTNTVDVDSSAGPLAVDTGFIVFNDRTYPEFSRLLGAIGQPWQPSVMSFSVRNDDIDLEYNGASLNTLFAQRRNVARPLFIRMVRDILRFNQEAPRLLRRGEQGLTVGDYLQ
;
A
#
# COMPACT_ATOMS: atom_id res chain seq x y z
N MET A 1 -34.54 -12.47 3.20
CA MET A 1 -34.53 -11.51 4.34
C MET A 1 -34.19 -10.13 3.81
N LYS A 2 -34.58 -9.06 4.53
CA LYS A 2 -34.15 -7.69 4.22
C LYS A 2 -32.90 -7.36 5.04
N ILE A 3 -31.85 -6.87 4.40
CA ILE A 3 -30.56 -6.55 5.03
C ILE A 3 -30.19 -5.11 4.71
N ALA A 4 -29.88 -4.35 5.77
CA ALA A 4 -29.29 -3.02 5.64
C ALA A 4 -27.77 -3.11 5.84
N ILE A 5 -27.00 -2.53 4.91
CA ILE A 5 -25.55 -2.38 5.00
C ILE A 5 -25.27 -0.88 5.14
N VAL A 6 -24.55 -0.49 6.21
CA VAL A 6 -24.20 0.91 6.47
C VAL A 6 -22.73 1.13 6.11
N GLY A 7 -22.48 1.98 5.11
CA GLY A 7 -21.19 2.24 4.50
C GLY A 7 -21.01 1.47 3.19
N SER A 8 -20.62 2.19 2.14
CA SER A 8 -20.35 1.68 0.79
C SER A 8 -18.86 1.62 0.46
N GLY A 9 -18.00 1.52 1.49
CA GLY A 9 -16.60 1.19 1.32
C GLY A 9 -16.40 -0.23 0.77
N ILE A 10 -15.15 -0.62 0.48
CA ILE A 10 -14.84 -1.95 -0.09
C ILE A 10 -15.48 -3.11 0.69
N ALA A 11 -15.51 -3.04 2.02
CA ALA A 11 -16.14 -4.06 2.86
C ALA A 11 -17.66 -4.13 2.65
N GLY A 12 -18.35 -2.99 2.66
CA GLY A 12 -19.79 -2.91 2.45
C GLY A 12 -20.20 -3.35 1.04
N ASN A 13 -19.48 -2.88 0.02
CA ASN A 13 -19.72 -3.29 -1.37
C ASN A 13 -19.46 -4.77 -1.59
N THR A 14 -18.39 -5.33 -0.99
CA THR A 14 -18.10 -6.77 -1.10
C THR A 14 -19.19 -7.59 -0.40
N ALA A 15 -19.64 -7.18 0.79
CA ALA A 15 -20.73 -7.84 1.49
C ALA A 15 -22.04 -7.78 0.68
N ALA A 16 -22.40 -6.61 0.15
CA ALA A 16 -23.56 -6.44 -0.71
C ALA A 16 -23.47 -7.34 -1.93
N TRP A 17 -22.32 -7.34 -2.61
CA TRP A 17 -22.07 -8.18 -3.78
C TRP A 17 -22.25 -9.66 -3.46
N LEU A 18 -21.68 -10.18 -2.37
CA LEU A 18 -21.79 -11.61 -2.01
C LEU A 18 -23.21 -12.04 -1.64
N LEU A 19 -24.02 -11.15 -1.07
CA LEU A 19 -25.33 -11.48 -0.51
C LEU A 19 -26.50 -11.21 -1.48
N ARG A 20 -26.26 -10.46 -2.56
CA ARG A 20 -27.31 -9.89 -3.45
C ARG A 20 -28.28 -10.91 -4.03
N ASP A 21 -27.84 -12.15 -4.27
CA ASP A 21 -28.65 -13.17 -4.94
C ASP A 21 -29.58 -13.91 -3.96
N GLN A 22 -29.41 -13.73 -2.65
CA GLN A 22 -30.16 -14.46 -1.61
C GLN A 22 -31.02 -13.54 -0.74
N HIS A 23 -30.77 -12.24 -0.76
CA HIS A 23 -31.37 -11.27 0.16
C HIS A 23 -31.76 -9.98 -0.55
N ASP A 24 -32.74 -9.29 0.02
CA ASP A 24 -33.14 -7.94 -0.38
C ASP A 24 -32.23 -6.94 0.36
N ILE A 25 -31.30 -6.30 -0.36
CA ILE A 25 -30.22 -5.49 0.23
C ILE A 25 -30.49 -4.01 0.01
N THR A 26 -30.36 -3.23 1.07
CA THR A 26 -30.27 -1.76 1.02
C THR A 26 -28.92 -1.32 1.56
N VAL A 27 -28.18 -0.55 0.77
CA VAL A 27 -26.90 0.04 1.20
C VAL A 27 -27.13 1.52 1.50
N PHE A 28 -26.64 1.98 2.66
CA PHE A 28 -26.68 3.37 3.09
C PHE A 28 -25.26 3.94 3.06
N GLU A 29 -25.06 5.03 2.33
CA GLU A 29 -23.80 5.77 2.31
C GLU A 29 -24.05 7.22 2.76
N SER A 30 -23.10 7.72 3.54
CA SER A 30 -23.07 9.10 4.03
C SER A 30 -22.50 10.09 3.02
N ALA A 31 -21.57 9.64 2.19
CA ALA A 31 -21.01 10.42 1.10
C ALA A 31 -21.94 10.51 -0.11
N ASP A 32 -21.64 11.43 -1.02
CA ASP A 32 -22.30 11.58 -2.33
C ASP A 32 -21.76 10.62 -3.40
N TYR A 33 -20.83 9.73 -3.03
CA TYR A 33 -20.22 8.74 -3.90
C TYR A 33 -20.05 7.39 -3.20
N VAL A 34 -19.90 6.33 -4.01
CA VAL A 34 -19.67 4.96 -3.53
C VAL A 34 -18.17 4.65 -3.51
N GLY A 35 -17.70 3.97 -2.46
CA GLY A 35 -16.34 3.42 -2.39
C GLY A 35 -15.51 3.85 -1.18
N GLY A 36 -15.82 5.00 -0.58
CA GLY A 36 -15.07 5.50 0.57
C GLY A 36 -13.60 5.75 0.23
N HIS A 37 -12.68 4.94 0.81
CA HIS A 37 -11.24 5.06 0.53
C HIS A 37 -10.83 4.51 -0.85
N THR A 38 -11.66 3.68 -1.50
CA THR A 38 -11.47 3.38 -2.93
C THR A 38 -12.07 4.53 -3.73
N ASN A 39 -11.24 5.54 -4.01
CA ASN A 39 -11.66 6.80 -4.60
C ASN A 39 -10.82 7.13 -5.83
N THR A 40 -11.48 7.19 -6.99
CA THR A 40 -10.91 7.57 -8.28
C THR A 40 -11.52 8.89 -8.70
N VAL A 41 -10.68 9.88 -9.03
CA VAL A 41 -11.12 11.19 -9.50
C VAL A 41 -10.68 11.41 -10.94
N ASP A 42 -11.56 11.97 -11.77
CA ASP A 42 -11.21 12.34 -13.13
C ASP A 42 -10.51 13.71 -13.13
N VAL A 43 -9.37 13.79 -13.82
CA VAL A 43 -8.53 14.99 -13.92
C VAL A 43 -8.25 15.28 -15.39
N ASP A 44 -8.49 16.52 -15.81
CA ASP A 44 -8.08 16.99 -17.14
C ASP A 44 -6.55 17.17 -17.18
N SER A 45 -5.90 16.49 -18.13
CA SER A 45 -4.47 16.64 -18.38
C SER A 45 -4.20 17.08 -19.82
N SER A 46 -2.96 17.51 -20.09
CA SER A 46 -2.53 17.82 -21.46
C SER A 46 -2.59 16.63 -22.42
N ALA A 47 -2.69 15.40 -21.91
CA ALA A 47 -2.84 14.17 -22.68
C ALA A 47 -4.31 13.70 -22.78
N GLY A 48 -5.26 14.45 -22.21
CA GLY A 48 -6.67 14.08 -22.09
C GLY A 48 -7.09 13.77 -20.64
N PRO A 49 -8.37 13.37 -20.43
CA PRO A 49 -8.87 13.00 -19.11
C PRO A 49 -8.12 11.78 -18.52
N LEU A 50 -7.80 11.85 -17.24
CA LEU A 50 -7.11 10.80 -16.49
C LEU A 50 -7.92 10.44 -15.24
N ALA A 51 -8.14 9.14 -15.04
CA ALA A 51 -8.67 8.60 -13.81
C ALA A 51 -7.53 8.41 -12.80
N VAL A 52 -7.56 9.14 -11.68
CA VAL A 52 -6.51 9.15 -10.66
C VAL A 52 -7.04 8.58 -9.36
N ASP A 53 -6.47 7.46 -8.91
CA ASP A 53 -6.78 6.88 -7.61
C ASP A 53 -6.09 7.68 -6.50
N THR A 54 -6.85 8.09 -5.48
CA THR A 54 -6.40 9.00 -4.41
C THR A 54 -6.34 8.37 -3.02
N GLY A 55 -6.97 7.20 -2.84
CA GLY A 55 -6.90 6.45 -1.58
C GLY A 55 -6.20 5.12 -1.78
N PHE A 56 -6.95 4.12 -2.22
CA PHE A 56 -6.40 2.79 -2.52
C PHE A 56 -5.92 2.70 -3.98
N ILE A 57 -4.60 2.58 -4.17
CA ILE A 57 -3.98 2.65 -5.51
C ILE A 57 -3.22 1.37 -5.92
N VAL A 58 -2.94 0.46 -4.98
CA VAL A 58 -2.08 -0.70 -5.23
C VAL A 58 -2.44 -1.89 -4.32
N PHE A 59 -2.28 -3.09 -4.85
CA PHE A 59 -2.37 -4.35 -4.13
C PHE A 59 -1.24 -5.29 -4.59
N ASN A 60 -1.06 -6.43 -3.90
CA ASN A 60 -0.15 -7.50 -4.33
C ASN A 60 -0.71 -8.89 -4.03
N ASP A 61 -0.27 -9.88 -4.78
CA ASP A 61 -0.70 -11.27 -4.71
C ASP A 61 -0.44 -11.92 -3.34
N ARG A 62 0.61 -11.53 -2.64
CA ARG A 62 0.98 -12.09 -1.34
C ARG A 62 0.07 -11.67 -0.20
N THR A 63 -0.31 -10.39 -0.15
CA THR A 63 -1.06 -9.80 0.98
C THR A 63 -2.54 -9.63 0.68
N TYR A 64 -2.95 -9.71 -0.59
CA TYR A 64 -4.33 -9.50 -1.04
C TYR A 64 -4.88 -10.68 -1.88
N PRO A 65 -4.82 -11.94 -1.39
CA PRO A 65 -5.34 -13.08 -2.15
C PRO A 65 -6.85 -12.98 -2.40
N GLU A 66 -7.64 -12.60 -1.40
CA GLU A 66 -9.10 -12.48 -1.54
C GLU A 66 -9.52 -11.31 -2.44
N PHE A 67 -8.81 -10.20 -2.37
CA PHE A 67 -9.09 -9.06 -3.25
C PHE A 67 -8.73 -9.39 -4.70
N SER A 68 -7.61 -10.07 -4.94
CA SER A 68 -7.26 -10.58 -6.28
C SER A 68 -8.35 -11.50 -6.84
N ARG A 69 -8.91 -12.37 -6.00
CA ARG A 69 -10.05 -13.24 -6.37
C ARG A 69 -11.31 -12.43 -6.68
N LEU A 70 -11.61 -11.41 -5.89
CA LEU A 70 -12.72 -10.49 -6.12
C LEU A 70 -12.58 -9.79 -7.48
N LEU A 71 -11.42 -9.18 -7.76
CA LEU A 71 -11.14 -8.52 -9.03
C LEU A 71 -11.34 -9.48 -10.21
N GLY A 72 -10.83 -10.71 -10.11
CA GLY A 72 -11.05 -11.74 -11.13
C GLY A 72 -12.53 -12.10 -11.30
N ALA A 73 -13.30 -12.22 -10.21
CA ALA A 73 -14.72 -12.55 -10.25
C ALA A 73 -15.58 -11.44 -10.87
N ILE A 74 -15.19 -10.16 -10.71
CA ILE A 74 -15.87 -9.03 -11.34
C ILE A 74 -15.28 -8.66 -12.70
N GLY A 75 -14.24 -9.36 -13.16
CA GLY A 75 -13.56 -9.09 -14.43
C GLY A 75 -12.78 -7.78 -14.47
N GLN A 76 -12.38 -7.24 -13.31
CA GLN A 76 -11.66 -5.97 -13.24
C GLN A 76 -10.18 -6.17 -13.62
N PRO A 77 -9.69 -5.50 -14.68
CA PRO A 77 -8.29 -5.59 -15.07
C PRO A 77 -7.40 -4.84 -14.07
N TRP A 78 -6.14 -5.26 -14.02
CA TRP A 78 -5.07 -4.59 -13.27
C TRP A 78 -3.78 -4.66 -14.10
N GLN A 79 -2.82 -3.80 -13.75
CA GLN A 79 -1.52 -3.76 -14.43
C GLN A 79 -0.39 -3.79 -13.41
N PRO A 80 0.77 -4.38 -13.76
CA PRO A 80 1.97 -4.29 -12.94
C PRO A 80 2.37 -2.83 -12.72
N SER A 81 2.72 -2.50 -11.48
CA SER A 81 3.25 -1.18 -11.10
C SER A 81 4.51 -1.35 -10.24
N VAL A 82 5.49 -0.48 -10.46
CA VAL A 82 6.74 -0.48 -9.67
C VAL A 82 6.61 0.54 -8.55
N MET A 83 6.35 0.05 -7.35
CA MET A 83 6.32 0.88 -6.14
C MET A 83 7.74 1.09 -5.62
N SER A 84 8.47 2.03 -6.22
CA SER A 84 9.83 2.39 -5.78
C SER A 84 9.80 3.45 -4.68
N PHE A 85 10.87 3.53 -3.89
CA PHE A 85 11.04 4.53 -2.85
C PHE A 85 12.39 5.23 -3.01
N SER A 86 12.38 6.55 -2.94
CA SER A 86 13.58 7.39 -2.97
C SER A 86 13.50 8.44 -1.87
N VAL A 87 14.65 8.76 -1.30
CA VAL A 87 14.81 9.83 -0.32
C VAL A 87 15.73 10.89 -0.91
N ARG A 88 15.34 12.15 -0.74
CA ARG A 88 16.19 13.32 -0.88
C ARG A 88 16.01 14.19 0.35
N ASN A 89 17.11 14.54 0.99
CA ASN A 89 17.16 15.47 2.12
C ASN A 89 18.32 16.44 1.89
N ASP A 90 17.97 17.70 1.65
CA ASP A 90 18.94 18.75 1.32
C ASP A 90 19.68 19.25 2.58
N ASP A 91 19.07 19.18 3.76
CA ASP A 91 19.67 19.65 5.03
C ASP A 91 20.90 18.81 5.46
N ILE A 92 20.86 17.50 5.21
CA ILE A 92 21.97 16.57 5.53
C ILE A 92 22.70 16.05 4.29
N ASP A 93 22.41 16.65 3.12
CA ASP A 93 22.99 16.35 1.82
C ASP A 93 22.99 14.83 1.54
N LEU A 94 21.78 14.26 1.54
CA LEU A 94 21.53 12.82 1.43
C LEU A 94 20.50 12.52 0.33
N GLU A 95 20.91 11.71 -0.64
CA GLU A 95 20.00 11.08 -1.61
C GLU A 95 20.32 9.60 -1.78
N TYR A 96 19.27 8.77 -1.83
CA TYR A 96 19.37 7.36 -2.19
C TYR A 96 18.02 6.80 -2.66
N ASN A 97 18.08 5.70 -3.40
CA ASN A 97 16.91 4.92 -3.80
C ASN A 97 17.20 3.42 -3.63
N GLY A 98 16.20 2.68 -3.13
CA GLY A 98 16.38 1.27 -2.77
C GLY A 98 16.31 0.26 -3.93
N ALA A 99 16.12 0.69 -5.18
CA ALA A 99 15.83 -0.22 -6.29
C ALA A 99 17.05 -1.01 -6.81
N SER A 100 18.27 -0.51 -6.61
CA SER A 100 19.51 -1.16 -7.06
C SER A 100 20.72 -0.63 -6.28
N LEU A 101 21.86 -1.31 -6.34
CA LEU A 101 23.11 -0.77 -5.76
C LEU A 101 23.53 0.56 -6.41
N ASN A 102 23.28 0.70 -7.73
CA ASN A 102 23.64 1.92 -8.44
C ASN A 102 22.79 3.12 -7.98
N THR A 103 21.51 2.90 -7.71
CA THR A 103 20.58 3.94 -7.21
C THR A 103 20.68 4.14 -5.70
N LEU A 104 21.11 3.12 -4.96
CA LEU A 104 21.44 3.22 -3.53
C LEU A 104 22.64 4.15 -3.33
N PHE A 105 23.66 4.02 -4.18
CA PHE A 105 24.82 4.91 -4.22
C PHE A 105 24.71 5.95 -5.34
N ALA A 106 23.49 6.47 -5.59
CA ALA A 106 23.29 7.58 -6.53
C ALA A 106 24.24 8.75 -6.23
N GLN A 107 24.44 9.03 -4.94
CA GLN A 107 25.54 9.85 -4.45
C GLN A 107 26.76 8.98 -4.13
N ARG A 108 27.77 8.99 -5.01
CA ARG A 108 28.95 8.10 -4.91
C ARG A 108 29.75 8.24 -3.62
N ARG A 109 29.80 9.44 -3.03
CA ARG A 109 30.44 9.69 -1.73
C ARG A 109 29.88 8.84 -0.60
N ASN A 110 28.62 8.37 -0.72
CA ASN A 110 27.98 7.55 0.30
C ASN A 110 28.63 6.14 0.42
N VAL A 111 29.40 5.70 -0.58
CA VAL A 111 30.22 4.48 -0.48
C VAL A 111 31.28 4.58 0.60
N ALA A 112 31.78 5.79 0.88
CA ALA A 112 32.78 6.05 1.91
C ALA A 112 32.21 6.73 3.16
N ARG A 113 30.89 6.97 3.22
CA ARG A 113 30.23 7.67 4.34
C ARG A 113 29.82 6.65 5.42
N PRO A 114 30.49 6.59 6.58
CA PRO A 114 30.26 5.52 7.56
C PRO A 114 28.81 5.46 8.08
N LEU A 115 28.20 6.63 8.28
CA LEU A 115 26.80 6.72 8.72
C LEU A 115 25.82 6.13 7.70
N PHE A 116 26.07 6.34 6.40
CA PHE A 116 25.22 5.78 5.35
C PHE A 116 25.34 4.27 5.27
N ILE A 117 26.57 3.74 5.35
CA ILE A 117 26.82 2.30 5.35
C ILE A 117 26.19 1.64 6.58
N ARG A 118 26.28 2.29 7.75
CA ARG A 118 25.61 1.83 8.97
C ARG A 118 24.09 1.78 8.79
N MET A 119 23.47 2.84 8.25
CA MET A 119 22.03 2.86 7.94
C MET A 119 21.64 1.69 7.02
N VAL A 120 22.37 1.44 5.94
CA VAL A 120 22.10 0.32 5.03
C VAL A 120 22.21 -1.02 5.76
N ARG A 121 23.23 -1.19 6.60
CA ARG A 121 23.40 -2.39 7.43
C ARG A 121 22.23 -2.57 8.40
N ASP A 122 21.75 -1.51 9.03
CA ASP A 122 20.63 -1.55 9.97
C ASP A 122 19.32 -1.94 9.27
N ILE A 123 19.09 -1.45 8.05
CA ILE A 123 17.96 -1.87 7.20
C ILE A 123 18.03 -3.38 6.91
N LEU A 124 19.20 -3.89 6.53
CA LEU A 124 19.39 -5.31 6.24
C LEU A 124 19.20 -6.17 7.51
N ARG A 125 19.75 -5.73 8.64
CA ARG A 125 19.56 -6.38 9.94
C ARG A 125 18.08 -6.47 10.31
N PHE A 126 17.36 -5.36 10.23
CA PHE A 126 15.92 -5.31 10.52
C PHE A 126 15.13 -6.30 9.67
N ASN A 127 15.35 -6.30 8.35
CA ASN A 127 14.63 -7.20 7.45
C ASN A 127 14.94 -8.69 7.70
N GLN A 128 16.11 -9.01 8.25
CA GLN A 128 16.47 -10.38 8.63
C GLN A 128 15.89 -10.79 9.99
N GLU A 129 15.89 -9.88 10.97
CA GLU A 129 15.48 -10.14 12.36
C GLU A 129 13.96 -10.05 12.54
N ALA A 130 13.28 -9.11 11.88
CA ALA A 130 11.85 -8.86 12.06
C ALA A 130 10.96 -10.10 11.83
N PRO A 131 11.14 -10.91 10.77
CA PRO A 131 10.34 -12.13 10.61
C PRO A 131 10.58 -13.17 11.71
N ARG A 132 11.77 -13.19 12.33
CA ARG A 132 12.07 -14.10 13.44
C ARG A 132 11.39 -13.62 14.73
N LEU A 133 11.41 -12.31 14.98
CA LEU A 133 10.72 -11.71 16.13
C LEU A 133 9.21 -11.91 16.06
N LEU A 134 8.60 -11.68 14.89
CA LEU A 134 7.17 -11.92 14.68
C LEU A 134 6.75 -13.37 14.97
N ARG A 135 7.61 -14.35 14.65
CA ARG A 135 7.34 -15.77 14.94
C ARG A 135 7.42 -16.12 16.43
N ARG A 136 8.11 -15.33 17.24
CA ARG A 136 8.19 -15.56 18.70
C ARG A 136 6.94 -15.10 19.43
N GLY A 137 6.11 -14.25 18.80
CA GLY A 137 4.87 -13.76 19.40
C GLY A 137 5.08 -12.75 20.53
N GLU A 138 6.28 -12.18 20.65
CA GLU A 138 6.56 -11.09 21.59
C GLU A 138 5.75 -9.85 21.18
N GLN A 139 4.83 -9.43 22.04
CA GLN A 139 4.00 -8.25 21.82
C GLN A 139 4.52 -7.07 22.65
N GLY A 140 4.22 -5.84 22.21
CA GLY A 140 4.53 -4.62 22.96
C GLY A 140 5.87 -3.97 22.67
N LEU A 141 6.77 -4.63 21.91
CA LEU A 141 7.98 -3.98 21.41
C LEU A 141 7.60 -3.01 20.28
N THR A 142 7.84 -1.71 20.47
CA THR A 142 7.64 -0.74 19.40
C THR A 142 8.81 -0.77 18.41
N VAL A 143 8.58 -0.24 17.20
CA VAL A 143 9.68 -0.04 16.23
C VAL A 143 10.75 0.89 16.81
N GLY A 144 10.36 1.88 17.61
CA GLY A 144 11.28 2.79 18.30
C GLY A 144 12.20 2.05 19.28
N ASP A 145 11.63 1.20 20.13
CA ASP A 145 12.38 0.42 21.11
C ASP A 145 13.34 -0.57 20.43
N TYR A 146 12.94 -1.15 19.30
CA TYR A 146 13.78 -2.04 18.53
C TYR A 146 15.01 -1.34 17.90
N LEU A 147 14.87 -0.05 17.57
CA LEU A 147 15.91 0.74 16.90
C LEU A 147 16.92 1.37 17.87
N GLN A 148 16.67 1.34 19.18
CA GLN A 148 17.61 1.76 20.23
C GLN A 148 18.70 0.72 20.48
#